data_AF-A0A3N9MJJ4-F1
#
_entry.id   AF-A0A3N9MJJ4-F1
#
_cell.length_a   1.000
_cell.length_b   1.000
_cell.length_c   1.000
_cell.angle_alpha   90.00
_cell.angle_beta   90.00
_cell.angle_gamma   90.00
#
_symmetry.space_group_name_H-M   'P 1'
#
loop_
_entity.id
_entity.type
_entity.pdbx_description
1 polymer ?
#
loop_
_entity_poly.entity_id
_entity_poly.type
_entity_poly.pdbx_seq_one_letter_code
_entity_poly.pdbx_strand_id
1 'polypeptide(L)'
;KKQLHYTEIAEIIAERGYRKSLGATPQDTVSANLTTDINTKKEKSIFAKTAKGYYILRKFLNQSDYNVVDDNEPEIVDNKIVTKDNHKIINAFGIYWNRNLVDWKTSKPDLLGIQQIGASEVNFKDQIGIYLLLDSRETIYVGQAIEQPFGKRLKDHTTDRLAGRWDRFSWFGFYPVTEDAKLNLDLKFKEFTIQNLGDILEAILIESIEPRQNRKQGNSFVGLEYLQKEAPEFKKNRAKQMFQELTDKL
;
A
#
# COMPACT_ATOMS: atom_id res chain seq x y z
N LYS A 1 13.05 -12.30 -21.80
CA LYS A 1 11.68 -12.77 -21.45
C LYS A 1 11.66 -12.89 -19.94
N LYS A 2 10.86 -12.09 -19.24
CA LYS A 2 10.90 -11.95 -17.77
C LYS A 2 9.49 -12.20 -17.24
N GLN A 3 9.36 -13.02 -16.19
CA GLN A 3 8.16 -13.00 -15.36
C GLN A 3 8.06 -11.66 -14.63
N LEU A 4 6.86 -11.17 -14.39
CA LEU A 4 6.63 -9.89 -13.72
C LEU A 4 5.73 -10.07 -12.51
N HIS A 5 5.99 -9.31 -11.46
CA HIS A 5 5.08 -9.20 -10.33
C HIS A 5 3.84 -8.38 -10.73
N TYR A 6 2.66 -8.64 -10.16
CA TYR A 6 1.44 -7.88 -10.52
C TYR A 6 1.59 -6.36 -10.26
N THR A 7 2.43 -5.97 -9.30
CA THR A 7 2.82 -4.57 -9.05
C THR A 7 3.56 -3.98 -10.24
N GLU A 8 4.62 -4.65 -10.73
CA GLU A 8 5.38 -4.21 -11.91
C GLU A 8 4.47 -4.13 -13.15
N ILE A 9 3.52 -5.06 -13.29
CA ILE A 9 2.55 -5.03 -14.39
C ILE A 9 1.63 -3.80 -14.29
N ALA A 10 1.15 -3.47 -13.09
CA ALA A 10 0.29 -2.31 -12.85
C ALA A 10 1.02 -0.98 -13.13
N GLU A 11 2.30 -0.89 -12.78
CA GLU A 11 3.17 0.25 -13.09
C GLU A 11 3.33 0.42 -14.61
N ILE A 12 3.70 -0.66 -15.32
CA ILE A 12 3.87 -0.64 -16.78
C ILE A 12 2.56 -0.24 -17.49
N ILE A 13 1.40 -0.70 -17.00
CA ILE A 13 0.09 -0.31 -17.54
C ILE A 13 -0.12 1.21 -17.44
N ALA A 14 0.28 1.81 -16.33
CA ALA A 14 0.17 3.25 -16.10
C ALA A 14 1.16 4.04 -16.95
N GLU A 15 2.44 3.66 -16.93
CA GLU A 15 3.51 4.33 -17.69
C GLU A 15 3.22 4.35 -19.19
N ARG A 16 2.66 3.26 -19.72
CA ARG A 16 2.34 3.13 -21.15
C ARG A 16 0.94 3.64 -21.51
N GLY A 17 0.17 4.13 -20.55
CA GLY A 17 -1.18 4.65 -20.79
C GLY A 17 -2.17 3.60 -21.31
N TYR A 18 -1.95 2.31 -21.01
CA TYR A 18 -2.83 1.23 -21.47
C TYR A 18 -4.21 1.26 -20.81
N ARG A 19 -4.36 1.98 -19.69
CA ARG A 19 -5.64 2.17 -19.01
C ARG A 19 -5.79 3.63 -18.57
N LYS A 20 -6.96 4.23 -18.86
CA LYS A 20 -7.27 5.63 -18.55
C LYS A 20 -7.60 5.87 -17.07
N SER A 21 -8.27 4.91 -16.42
CA SER A 21 -8.64 4.97 -15.00
C SER A 21 -8.12 3.75 -14.28
N LEU A 22 -7.18 3.97 -13.36
CA LEU A 22 -6.47 2.93 -12.62
C LEU A 22 -7.18 2.52 -11.32
N GLY A 23 -8.10 3.36 -10.81
CA GLY A 23 -8.75 3.14 -9.52
C GLY A 23 -7.80 3.35 -8.33
N ALA A 24 -8.27 3.00 -7.13
CA ALA A 24 -7.52 3.16 -5.89
C ALA A 24 -6.47 2.07 -5.64
N THR A 25 -6.73 0.87 -6.16
CA THR A 25 -5.92 -0.34 -5.95
C THR A 25 -5.54 -1.00 -7.28
N PRO A 26 -4.83 -0.32 -8.19
CA PRO A 26 -4.48 -0.84 -9.50
C PRO A 26 -3.74 -2.18 -9.46
N GLN A 27 -2.88 -2.38 -8.47
CA GLN A 27 -2.10 -3.61 -8.30
C GLN A 27 -3.01 -4.82 -7.99
N ASP A 28 -3.95 -4.67 -7.04
CA ASP A 28 -4.95 -5.70 -6.73
C ASP A 28 -5.86 -5.96 -7.94
N THR A 29 -6.25 -4.89 -8.64
CA THR A 29 -7.06 -4.99 -9.86
C THR A 29 -6.37 -5.84 -10.93
N VAL A 30 -5.06 -5.64 -11.15
CA VAL A 30 -4.28 -6.46 -12.09
C VAL A 30 -4.22 -7.91 -11.64
N SER A 31 -3.90 -8.16 -10.36
CA SER A 31 -3.84 -9.51 -9.79
C SER A 31 -5.16 -10.26 -9.93
N ALA A 32 -6.29 -9.60 -9.63
CA ALA A 32 -7.63 -10.15 -9.76
C ALA A 32 -7.97 -10.50 -11.22
N ASN A 33 -7.69 -9.59 -12.17
CA ASN A 33 -7.96 -9.84 -13.58
C ASN A 33 -7.13 -11.00 -14.16
N LEU A 34 -5.83 -11.07 -13.84
CA LEU A 34 -4.96 -12.15 -14.28
C LEU A 34 -5.39 -13.50 -13.70
N THR A 35 -5.71 -13.51 -12.41
CA THR A 35 -6.16 -14.74 -11.71
C THR A 35 -7.49 -15.23 -12.26
N THR A 36 -8.47 -14.33 -12.47
CA THR A 36 -9.75 -14.67 -13.10
C THR A 36 -9.55 -15.23 -14.50
N ASP A 37 -8.74 -14.58 -15.36
CA ASP A 37 -8.50 -15.06 -16.72
C ASP A 37 -7.88 -16.47 -16.74
N ILE A 38 -6.86 -16.70 -15.90
CA ILE A 38 -6.20 -18.00 -15.76
C ILE A 38 -7.19 -19.06 -15.28
N ASN A 39 -8.01 -18.76 -14.27
CA ASN A 39 -8.96 -19.71 -13.71
C ASN A 39 -10.10 -20.05 -14.68
N THR A 40 -10.63 -19.04 -15.38
CA THR A 40 -11.73 -19.22 -16.35
C THR A 40 -11.24 -19.95 -17.60
N LYS A 41 -10.07 -19.60 -18.14
CA LYS A 41 -9.58 -20.13 -19.43
C LYS A 41 -8.63 -21.33 -19.27
N LYS A 42 -8.12 -21.59 -18.07
CA LYS A 42 -7.17 -22.67 -17.75
C LYS A 42 -5.99 -22.65 -18.75
N GLU A 43 -5.71 -23.79 -19.39
CA GLU A 43 -4.64 -23.94 -20.39
C GLU A 43 -4.79 -23.04 -21.62
N LYS A 44 -5.98 -22.50 -21.88
CA LYS A 44 -6.23 -21.56 -22.98
C LYS A 44 -5.91 -20.10 -22.61
N SER A 45 -5.61 -19.80 -21.35
CA SER A 45 -5.19 -18.45 -20.96
C SER A 45 -3.84 -18.10 -21.58
N ILE A 46 -3.69 -16.87 -22.08
CA ILE A 46 -2.39 -16.36 -22.55
C ILE A 46 -1.42 -16.10 -21.40
N PHE A 47 -1.90 -16.11 -20.15
CA PHE A 47 -1.13 -15.91 -18.95
C PHE A 47 -0.92 -17.24 -18.21
N ALA A 48 0.17 -17.32 -17.46
CA ALA A 48 0.45 -18.38 -16.52
C ALA A 48 1.02 -17.76 -15.23
N LYS A 49 0.65 -18.32 -14.08
CA LYS A 49 1.18 -17.95 -12.78
C LYS A 49 2.38 -18.82 -12.48
N THR A 50 3.52 -18.23 -12.17
CA THR A 50 4.79 -18.95 -11.93
C THR A 50 5.15 -19.04 -10.45
N ALA A 51 4.72 -18.06 -9.65
CA ALA A 51 4.86 -18.04 -8.21
C ALA A 51 3.79 -17.13 -7.59
N LYS A 52 3.74 -17.02 -6.25
CA LYS A 52 2.87 -16.05 -5.55
C LYS A 52 3.12 -14.63 -6.07
N GLY A 53 2.12 -14.05 -6.73
CA GLY A 53 2.17 -12.69 -7.28
C GLY A 53 2.93 -12.54 -8.62
N TYR A 54 3.57 -13.59 -9.14
CA TYR A 54 4.34 -13.55 -10.38
C TYR A 54 3.60 -14.21 -11.55
N TYR A 55 3.61 -13.53 -12.69
CA TYR A 55 2.93 -13.94 -13.90
C TYR A 55 3.85 -13.86 -15.12
N ILE A 56 3.61 -14.73 -16.10
CA ILE A 56 4.31 -14.77 -17.39
C ILE A 56 3.30 -15.00 -18.52
N LEU A 57 3.69 -14.67 -19.75
CA LEU A 57 2.94 -15.12 -20.93
C LEU A 57 3.16 -16.62 -21.13
N ARG A 58 2.07 -17.40 -21.24
CA ARG A 58 2.08 -18.87 -21.35
C ARG A 58 2.97 -19.40 -22.47
N LYS A 59 3.05 -18.69 -23.60
CA LYS A 59 3.96 -19.05 -24.72
C LYS A 59 5.45 -19.11 -24.33
N PHE A 60 5.82 -18.53 -23.19
CA PHE A 60 7.18 -18.54 -22.64
C PHE A 60 7.35 -19.48 -21.44
N LEU A 61 6.29 -20.16 -21.00
CA LEU A 61 6.33 -21.10 -19.88
C LEU A 61 7.31 -22.26 -20.13
N ASN A 62 7.49 -22.66 -21.39
CA ASN A 62 8.31 -23.81 -21.79
C ASN A 62 9.75 -23.46 -22.21
N GLN A 63 10.21 -22.22 -22.03
CA GLN A 63 11.57 -21.78 -22.43
C GLN A 63 12.49 -21.49 -21.25
N SER A 64 12.09 -21.91 -20.06
CA SER A 64 12.83 -21.69 -18.83
C SER A 64 12.62 -22.92 -17.97
N ASP A 65 13.71 -23.65 -17.73
CA ASP A 65 13.80 -24.70 -16.72
C ASP A 65 13.38 -24.13 -15.36
N TYR A 66 12.10 -24.27 -15.01
CA TYR A 66 11.59 -23.98 -13.68
C TYR A 66 11.10 -25.28 -13.06
N ASN A 67 12.05 -26.09 -12.59
CA ASN A 67 11.80 -27.03 -11.51
C ASN A 67 11.70 -26.23 -10.21
N VAL A 68 10.50 -25.77 -9.87
CA VAL A 68 10.12 -25.57 -8.48
C VAL A 68 8.85 -26.37 -8.29
N VAL A 69 9.02 -27.57 -7.75
CA VAL A 69 7.95 -28.26 -7.05
C VAL A 69 7.65 -27.37 -5.84
N ASP A 70 6.51 -26.69 -5.85
CA ASP A 70 5.97 -26.02 -4.67
C ASP A 70 4.94 -26.97 -4.07
N ASP A 71 5.21 -27.47 -2.86
CA ASP A 71 4.29 -28.27 -2.03
C ASP A 71 3.10 -27.41 -1.52
N ASN A 72 2.64 -26.45 -2.31
CA ASN A 72 1.46 -25.62 -2.06
C ASN A 72 0.58 -25.56 -3.30
N GLU A 73 0.27 -26.72 -3.89
CA GLU A 73 -0.93 -26.82 -4.71
C GLU A 73 -2.16 -26.44 -3.86
N PRO A 74 -3.12 -25.68 -4.40
CA PRO A 74 -4.40 -25.48 -3.74
C PRO A 74 -5.11 -26.84 -3.61
N GLU A 75 -5.37 -27.29 -2.38
CA GLU A 75 -6.30 -28.40 -2.14
C GLU A 75 -7.70 -27.99 -2.60
N ILE A 76 -8.22 -28.73 -3.58
CA ILE A 76 -9.63 -28.64 -3.99
C ILE A 76 -10.43 -29.46 -2.97
N VAL A 77 -11.05 -28.78 -2.01
CA VAL A 77 -12.12 -29.36 -1.19
C VAL A 77 -13.44 -28.73 -1.64
N ASP A 78 -14.38 -29.57 -2.11
CA ASP A 78 -15.76 -29.21 -2.44
C ASP A 78 -15.96 -28.04 -3.43
N ASN A 79 -15.26 -28.07 -4.58
CA ASN A 79 -15.52 -27.16 -5.73
C ASN A 79 -15.49 -25.66 -5.39
N LYS A 80 -14.95 -25.28 -4.24
CA LYS A 80 -14.64 -23.91 -3.85
C LYS A 80 -13.13 -23.81 -3.75
N ILE A 81 -12.54 -22.94 -4.55
CA ILE A 81 -11.15 -22.52 -4.33
C ILE A 81 -11.16 -21.72 -3.03
N VAL A 82 -10.77 -22.35 -1.93
CA VAL A 82 -10.27 -21.61 -0.78
C VAL A 82 -8.91 -21.11 -1.20
N THR A 83 -8.86 -19.90 -1.78
CA THR A 83 -7.63 -19.12 -1.66
C THR A 83 -7.33 -19.12 -0.18
N LYS A 84 -6.17 -19.63 0.28
CA LYS A 84 -5.71 -19.34 1.64
C LYS A 84 -5.91 -17.84 1.79
N ASP A 85 -6.94 -17.46 2.55
CA ASP A 85 -7.22 -16.08 2.89
C ASP A 85 -6.01 -15.71 3.71
N ASN A 86 -4.98 -15.17 3.06
CA ASN A 86 -3.92 -14.49 3.75
C ASN A 86 -4.64 -13.30 4.35
N HIS A 87 -5.13 -13.47 5.58
CA HIS A 87 -5.80 -12.44 6.34
C HIS A 87 -4.87 -11.24 6.39
N LYS A 88 -5.06 -10.29 5.46
CA LYS A 88 -4.26 -9.07 5.38
C LYS A 88 -4.70 -8.21 6.54
N ILE A 89 -3.92 -8.23 7.62
CA ILE A 89 -4.21 -7.40 8.78
C ILE A 89 -3.67 -6.00 8.54
N ILE A 90 -2.48 -5.90 7.96
CA ILE A 90 -2.00 -4.66 7.37
C ILE A 90 -2.50 -4.62 5.93
N ASN A 91 -3.39 -3.68 5.64
CA ASN A 91 -3.99 -3.54 4.32
C ASN A 91 -3.37 -2.41 3.49
N ALA A 92 -2.87 -1.38 4.18
CA ALA A 92 -2.20 -0.25 3.56
C ALA A 92 -1.11 0.24 4.50
N PHE A 93 -0.04 0.79 3.94
CA PHE A 93 1.01 1.42 4.74
C PHE A 93 1.63 2.59 3.99
N GLY A 94 2.31 3.47 4.70
CA GLY A 94 3.08 4.55 4.12
C GLY A 94 4.38 4.73 4.89
N ILE A 95 5.48 4.86 4.16
CA ILE A 95 6.84 4.91 4.73
C ILE A 95 7.42 6.32 4.54
N TYR A 96 8.00 6.88 5.61
CA TYR A 96 8.67 8.19 5.63
C TYR A 96 7.84 9.36 5.07
N TRP A 97 6.54 9.39 5.33
CA TRP A 97 5.68 10.51 4.95
C TRP A 97 6.17 11.79 5.64
N ASN A 98 6.34 12.85 4.86
CA ASN A 98 6.86 14.13 5.31
C ASN A 98 5.75 14.89 6.06
N ARG A 99 6.04 15.27 7.30
CA ARG A 99 5.14 16.05 8.14
C ARG A 99 4.70 17.36 7.47
N ASN A 100 5.60 18.02 6.74
CA ASN A 100 5.34 19.33 6.12
C ASN A 100 4.40 19.26 4.91
N LEU A 101 4.09 18.06 4.41
CA LEU A 101 3.16 17.86 3.29
C LEU A 101 1.71 17.62 3.75
N VAL A 102 1.46 17.66 5.07
CA VAL A 102 0.12 17.58 5.67
C VAL A 102 -0.31 18.96 6.17
N ASP A 103 -1.55 19.36 5.89
CA ASP A 103 -2.13 20.59 6.48
C ASP A 103 -2.68 20.30 7.89
N TRP A 104 -1.89 20.65 8.91
CA TRP A 104 -2.22 20.41 10.31
C TRP A 104 -3.21 21.42 10.92
N LYS A 105 -3.89 22.28 10.15
CA LYS A 105 -4.80 23.29 10.71
C LYS A 105 -6.05 22.71 11.36
N THR A 106 -6.53 21.57 10.90
CA THR A 106 -7.74 20.94 11.45
C THR A 106 -7.39 20.00 12.61
N SER A 107 -8.39 19.70 13.45
CA SER A 107 -8.24 18.75 14.56
C SER A 107 -8.06 17.30 14.09
N LYS A 108 -8.41 17.01 12.83
CA LYS A 108 -8.25 15.72 12.16
C LYS A 108 -7.84 15.98 10.70
N PRO A 109 -6.54 16.24 10.45
CA PRO A 109 -6.01 16.53 9.13
C PRO A 109 -6.17 15.37 8.16
N ASP A 110 -6.29 15.70 6.87
CA ASP A 110 -6.31 14.74 5.78
C ASP A 110 -4.91 14.14 5.59
N LEU A 111 -4.86 12.82 5.38
CA LEU A 111 -3.63 12.07 5.15
C LEU A 111 -3.73 11.42 3.78
N LEU A 112 -3.31 12.15 2.74
CA LEU A 112 -3.58 11.77 1.35
C LEU A 112 -2.45 10.91 0.79
N GLY A 113 -2.81 9.81 0.13
CA GLY A 113 -1.86 8.93 -0.53
C GLY A 113 -2.37 8.36 -1.85
N ILE A 114 -1.45 7.90 -2.70
CA ILE A 114 -1.71 7.21 -3.98
C ILE A 114 -0.80 5.98 -4.09
N GLN A 115 -1.29 4.88 -4.69
CA GLN A 115 -0.44 3.69 -4.89
C GLN A 115 0.62 3.90 -5.97
N GLN A 116 0.26 4.64 -7.02
CA GLN A 116 1.14 4.93 -8.14
C GLN A 116 0.62 6.15 -8.89
N ILE A 117 1.45 6.70 -9.79
CA ILE A 117 1.05 7.81 -10.65
C ILE A 117 -0.20 7.42 -11.45
N GLY A 118 -1.22 8.29 -11.41
CA GLY A 118 -2.50 8.07 -12.10
C GLY A 118 -3.52 7.24 -11.32
N ALA A 119 -3.17 6.69 -10.15
CA ALA A 119 -4.12 6.05 -9.24
C ALA A 119 -5.00 7.10 -8.54
N SER A 120 -6.18 6.66 -8.08
CA SER A 120 -7.06 7.48 -7.26
C SER A 120 -6.41 7.83 -5.93
N GLU A 121 -6.63 9.06 -5.47
CA GLU A 121 -6.23 9.52 -4.14
C GLU A 121 -7.10 8.86 -3.07
N VAL A 122 -6.45 8.40 -2.00
CA VAL A 122 -7.09 7.81 -0.83
C VAL A 122 -6.74 8.66 0.39
N ASN A 123 -7.73 8.94 1.24
CA ASN A 123 -7.52 9.66 2.49
C ASN A 123 -7.48 8.71 3.68
N PHE A 124 -6.34 8.65 4.35
CA PHE A 124 -6.05 7.78 5.48
C PHE A 124 -6.31 8.42 6.85
N LYS A 125 -6.94 9.61 6.92
CA LYS A 125 -7.20 10.27 8.21
C LYS A 125 -8.01 9.45 9.20
N ASP A 126 -8.86 8.55 8.68
CA ASP A 126 -9.77 7.67 9.40
C ASP A 126 -9.16 6.28 9.67
N GLN A 127 -7.95 6.03 9.19
CA GLN A 127 -7.25 4.77 9.36
C GLN A 127 -6.84 4.56 10.83
N ILE A 128 -6.78 3.31 11.25
CA ILE A 128 -6.24 2.87 12.54
C ILE A 128 -5.06 1.92 12.34
N GLY A 129 -4.22 1.79 13.36
CA GLY A 129 -3.12 0.83 13.35
C GLY A 129 -1.91 1.31 14.13
N ILE A 130 -0.72 1.03 13.61
CA ILE A 130 0.56 1.40 14.24
C ILE A 130 1.21 2.51 13.44
N TYR A 131 1.86 3.47 14.11
CA TYR A 131 2.66 4.50 13.47
C TYR A 131 3.99 4.69 14.18
N LEU A 132 4.95 5.18 13.41
CA LEU A 132 6.30 5.53 13.83
C LEU A 132 6.48 7.02 13.56
N LEU A 133 7.05 7.75 14.54
CA LEU A 133 7.53 9.11 14.33
C LEU A 133 9.04 9.07 14.18
N LEU A 134 9.55 9.79 13.19
CA LEU A 134 10.94 9.75 12.81
C LEU A 134 11.54 11.16 12.79
N ASP A 135 12.80 11.23 13.21
CA ASP A 135 13.69 12.36 12.95
C ASP A 135 14.69 11.94 11.87
N SER A 136 14.50 12.43 10.65
CA SER A 136 15.22 12.01 9.46
C SER A 136 15.03 10.51 9.18
N ARG A 137 15.95 9.65 9.66
CA ARG A 137 15.88 8.18 9.53
C ARG A 137 15.78 7.46 10.87
N GLU A 138 15.90 8.16 11.99
CA GLU A 138 15.83 7.56 13.31
C GLU A 138 14.37 7.47 13.76
N THR A 139 13.92 6.28 14.13
CA THR A 139 12.62 6.12 14.79
C THR A 139 12.73 6.54 16.24
N ILE A 140 12.08 7.64 16.61
CA ILE A 140 12.15 8.22 17.96
C ILE A 140 10.94 7.86 18.83
N TYR A 141 9.86 7.39 18.21
CA TYR A 141 8.64 7.02 18.91
C TYR A 141 7.83 6.03 18.08
N VAL A 142 7.27 5.02 18.74
CA VAL A 142 6.32 4.07 18.17
C VAL A 142 5.03 4.18 18.97
N GLY A 143 3.89 4.26 18.29
CA GLY A 143 2.59 4.33 18.94
C GLY A 143 1.51 3.58 18.19
N GLN A 144 0.44 3.27 18.90
CA GLN A 144 -0.78 2.74 18.33
C GLN A 144 -1.87 3.82 18.25
N ALA A 145 -2.73 3.72 17.24
CA ALA A 145 -3.90 4.55 17.02
C ALA A 145 -5.08 3.63 16.73
N ILE A 146 -5.66 3.03 17.78
CA ILE A 146 -6.79 2.09 17.69
C ILE A 146 -8.08 2.75 18.20
N GLU A 147 -8.02 3.38 19.37
CA GLU A 147 -9.15 4.11 19.97
C GLU A 147 -9.47 5.42 19.24
N GLN A 148 -8.48 5.98 18.55
CA GLN A 148 -8.61 7.18 17.73
C GLN A 148 -7.85 7.01 16.41
N PRO A 149 -8.32 7.61 15.32
CA PRO A 149 -7.72 7.41 14.01
C PRO A 149 -6.44 8.24 13.82
N PHE A 150 -5.61 7.84 12.83
CA PHE A 150 -4.30 8.43 12.58
C PHE A 150 -4.32 9.95 12.44
N GLY A 151 -5.28 10.51 11.70
CA GLY A 151 -5.36 11.97 11.50
C GLY A 151 -5.37 12.71 12.85
N LYS A 152 -6.22 12.28 13.78
CA LYS A 152 -6.30 12.87 15.12
C LYS A 152 -5.05 12.57 15.95
N ARG A 153 -4.55 11.32 15.95
CA ARG A 153 -3.41 10.91 16.78
C ARG A 153 -2.11 11.59 16.39
N LEU A 154 -1.83 11.67 15.09
CA LEU A 154 -0.66 12.38 14.58
C LEU A 154 -0.79 13.89 14.80
N LYS A 155 -2.00 14.44 14.71
CA LYS A 155 -2.25 15.85 15.04
C LYS A 155 -1.90 16.17 16.49
N ASP A 156 -2.22 15.29 17.44
CA ASP A 156 -1.89 15.49 18.86
C ASP A 156 -0.37 15.62 19.07
N HIS A 157 0.42 14.82 18.33
CA HIS A 157 1.89 14.88 18.32
C HIS A 157 2.48 16.12 17.65
N THR A 158 1.65 17.02 17.11
CA THR A 158 2.11 18.33 16.60
C THR A 158 2.16 19.41 17.68
N THR A 159 1.57 19.14 18.85
CA THR A 159 1.43 20.11 19.95
C THR A 159 1.90 19.61 21.30
N ASP A 160 2.14 18.30 21.43
CA ASP A 160 2.61 17.70 22.68
C ASP A 160 4.14 17.80 22.86
N ARG A 161 4.69 17.04 23.80
CA ARG A 161 6.14 16.99 24.07
C ARG A 161 7.00 16.49 22.90
N LEU A 162 6.39 15.87 21.89
CA LEU A 162 7.05 15.38 20.68
C LEU A 162 6.95 16.39 19.52
N ALA A 163 6.18 17.47 19.65
CA ALA A 163 5.90 18.46 18.60
C ALA A 163 7.10 18.95 17.79
N GLY A 164 8.27 19.09 18.41
CA GLY A 164 9.50 19.57 17.75
C GLY A 164 10.51 18.47 17.41
N ARG A 165 10.18 17.19 17.60
CA ARG A 165 11.16 16.10 17.56
C ARG A 165 11.10 15.25 16.30
N TRP A 166 10.05 15.38 15.48
CA TRP A 166 9.87 14.56 14.28
C TRP A 166 9.55 15.39 13.05
N ASP A 167 10.09 14.95 11.91
CA ASP A 167 9.90 15.54 10.59
C ASP A 167 9.19 14.57 9.63
N ARG A 168 9.16 13.28 9.97
CA ARG A 168 8.55 12.21 9.16
C ARG A 168 7.76 11.23 10.02
N PHE A 169 6.85 10.51 9.38
CA PHE A 169 6.12 9.44 10.00
C PHE A 169 5.91 8.28 9.04
N SER A 170 5.94 7.06 9.57
CA SER A 170 5.52 5.86 8.87
C SER A 170 4.28 5.30 9.56
N TRP A 171 3.41 4.61 8.83
CA TRP A 171 2.18 4.06 9.39
C TRP A 171 1.79 2.75 8.70
N PHE A 172 1.17 1.87 9.46
CA PHE A 172 0.69 0.56 9.03
C PHE A 172 -0.79 0.45 9.42
N GLY A 173 -1.66 0.48 8.42
CA GLY A 173 -3.11 0.64 8.56
C GLY A 173 -3.88 -0.68 8.45
N PHE A 174 -4.92 -0.80 9.27
CA PHE A 174 -5.72 -2.02 9.36
C PHE A 174 -6.94 -2.04 8.44
N TYR A 175 -7.57 -0.90 8.17
CA TYR A 175 -8.71 -0.85 7.27
C TYR A 175 -8.29 -1.02 5.81
N PRO A 176 -8.95 -1.92 5.05
CA PRO A 176 -8.71 -2.05 3.63
C PRO A 176 -9.24 -0.87 2.84
N VAL A 177 -8.60 -0.64 1.69
CA VAL A 177 -9.01 0.38 0.73
C VAL A 177 -9.94 -0.27 -0.29
N THR A 178 -11.11 0.34 -0.49
CA THR A 178 -12.11 -0.08 -1.47
C THR A 178 -11.77 0.45 -2.87
N GLU A 179 -12.41 -0.11 -3.90
CA GLU A 179 -12.20 0.32 -5.29
C GLU A 179 -12.56 1.81 -5.52
N ASP A 180 -13.50 2.35 -4.75
CA ASP A 180 -13.91 3.76 -4.78
C ASP A 180 -13.02 4.71 -3.96
N ALA A 181 -11.82 4.26 -3.59
CA ALA A 181 -10.80 5.04 -2.89
C ALA A 181 -11.19 5.47 -1.46
N LYS A 182 -11.98 4.65 -0.78
CA LYS A 182 -12.37 4.85 0.63
C LYS A 182 -11.81 3.75 1.52
N LEU A 183 -11.85 3.99 2.83
CA LEU A 183 -11.55 2.97 3.82
C LEU A 183 -12.81 2.17 4.14
N ASN A 184 -12.70 0.84 4.14
CA ASN A 184 -13.74 -0.01 4.70
C ASN A 184 -13.53 -0.14 6.21
N LEU A 185 -14.40 0.52 6.98
CA LEU A 185 -14.34 0.54 8.44
C LEU A 185 -15.04 -0.66 9.10
N ASP A 186 -15.86 -1.41 8.35
CA ASP A 186 -16.54 -2.63 8.84
C ASP A 186 -15.64 -3.85 8.59
N LEU A 187 -14.51 -3.88 9.29
CA LEU A 187 -13.58 -5.00 9.24
C LEU A 187 -13.91 -6.01 10.33
N LYS A 188 -14.21 -7.25 9.92
CA LYS A 188 -14.41 -8.38 10.83
C LYS A 188 -13.28 -9.37 10.62
N PHE A 189 -12.40 -9.50 11.62
CA PHE A 189 -11.41 -10.55 11.62
C PHE A 189 -12.09 -11.89 11.87
N LYS A 190 -11.92 -12.84 10.96
CA LYS A 190 -12.17 -14.26 11.23
C LYS A 190 -10.82 -14.95 11.31
N GLU A 191 -10.65 -15.80 12.32
CA GLU A 191 -9.53 -16.73 12.48
C GLU A 191 -8.12 -16.12 12.30
N PHE A 192 -7.51 -15.75 13.42
CA PHE A 192 -6.15 -15.25 13.49
C PHE A 192 -5.18 -16.38 13.89
N THR A 193 -4.20 -16.69 13.04
CA THR A 193 -3.21 -17.75 13.32
C THR A 193 -1.88 -17.16 13.84
N ILE A 194 -1.07 -17.99 14.50
CA ILE A 194 0.29 -17.62 14.92
C ILE A 194 1.17 -17.27 13.70
N GLN A 195 0.95 -17.92 12.56
CA GLN A 195 1.64 -17.57 11.32
C GLN A 195 1.29 -16.14 10.89
N ASN A 196 0.02 -15.75 10.95
CA ASN A 196 -0.38 -14.39 10.61
C ASN A 196 0.28 -13.35 11.52
N LEU A 197 0.39 -13.62 12.83
CA LEU A 197 1.13 -12.75 13.75
C LEU A 197 2.60 -12.62 13.36
N GLY A 198 3.26 -13.75 13.09
CA GLY A 198 4.66 -13.77 12.67
C GLY A 198 4.88 -12.96 11.39
N ASP A 199 4.03 -13.18 10.39
CA ASP A 199 4.08 -12.46 9.11
C ASP A 199 3.93 -10.94 9.30
N ILE A 200 3.01 -10.50 10.18
CA ILE A 200 2.77 -9.07 10.45
C ILE A 200 3.95 -8.43 11.18
N LEU A 201 4.46 -9.08 12.22
CA LEU A 201 5.59 -8.56 12.99
C LEU A 201 6.84 -8.46 12.12
N GLU A 202 7.12 -9.50 11.33
CA GLU A 202 8.23 -9.51 10.38
C GLU A 202 8.05 -8.38 9.36
N ALA A 203 6.87 -8.25 8.76
CA ALA A 203 6.55 -7.22 7.79
C ALA A 203 6.81 -5.81 8.34
N ILE A 204 6.21 -5.46 9.49
CA ILE A 204 6.40 -4.15 10.12
C ILE A 204 7.89 -3.88 10.40
N LEU A 205 8.62 -4.86 10.92
CA LEU A 205 10.04 -4.71 11.24
C LEU A 205 10.90 -4.54 9.98
N ILE A 206 10.64 -5.29 8.92
CA ILE A 206 11.39 -5.19 7.66
C ILE A 206 11.20 -3.80 7.04
N GLU A 207 9.97 -3.33 6.90
CA GLU A 207 9.70 -2.03 6.25
C GLU A 207 10.12 -0.84 7.13
N SER A 208 10.05 -0.99 8.45
CA SER A 208 10.44 0.10 9.36
C SER A 208 11.95 0.22 9.53
N ILE A 209 12.68 -0.90 9.51
CA ILE A 209 14.12 -0.94 9.81
C ILE A 209 14.97 -0.97 8.53
N GLU A 210 14.41 -1.43 7.41
CA GLU A 210 15.10 -1.64 6.13
C GLU A 210 16.47 -2.35 6.29
N PRO A 211 16.53 -3.51 6.98
CA PRO A 211 17.79 -4.15 7.31
C PRO A 211 18.55 -4.62 6.08
N ARG A 212 19.83 -4.22 5.98
CA ARG A 212 20.70 -4.42 4.78
C ARG A 212 20.79 -5.85 4.25
N GLN A 213 20.57 -6.86 5.10
CA GLN A 213 20.69 -8.28 4.73
C GLN A 213 19.36 -8.91 4.34
N ASN A 214 18.23 -8.21 4.52
CA ASN A 214 16.94 -8.66 4.01
C ASN A 214 16.89 -8.43 2.50
N ARG A 215 17.38 -9.43 1.76
CA ARG A 215 17.41 -9.42 0.28
C ARG A 215 16.04 -9.69 -0.35
N LYS A 216 15.10 -10.22 0.43
CA LYS A 216 13.69 -10.16 0.08
C LYS A 216 13.26 -8.72 0.41
N GLN A 217 13.02 -7.87 -0.60
CA GLN A 217 11.92 -6.89 -0.46
C GLN A 217 10.76 -7.67 0.14
N GLY A 218 10.18 -7.25 1.26
CA GLY A 218 9.29 -8.08 2.07
C GLY A 218 8.30 -8.88 1.22
N ASN A 219 8.63 -10.13 0.86
CA ASN A 219 7.82 -10.98 -0.01
C ASN A 219 6.51 -11.41 0.67
N SER A 220 6.30 -10.93 1.90
CA SER A 220 5.11 -11.13 2.72
C SER A 220 4.22 -9.88 2.77
N PHE A 221 4.62 -8.73 2.19
CA PHE A 221 3.71 -7.60 2.08
C PHE A 221 2.65 -7.87 1.03
N VAL A 222 1.50 -8.28 1.54
CA VAL A 222 0.25 -8.25 0.77
C VAL A 222 -0.47 -6.90 0.97
N GLY A 223 0.01 -6.06 1.90
CA GLY A 223 -0.41 -4.67 2.06
C GLY A 223 0.27 -3.78 1.01
N LEU A 224 -0.44 -2.77 0.52
CA LEU A 224 0.03 -1.92 -0.57
C LEU A 224 0.61 -0.63 0.02
N GLU A 225 1.85 -0.30 -0.39
CA GLU A 225 2.44 0.99 -0.04
C GLU A 225 1.67 2.11 -0.73
N TYR A 226 1.40 3.18 0.02
CA TYR A 226 0.87 4.42 -0.50
C TYR A 226 1.94 5.51 -0.41
N LEU A 227 2.23 6.11 -1.57
CA LEU A 227 3.07 7.29 -1.67
C LEU A 227 2.30 8.50 -1.18
N GLN A 228 2.93 9.32 -0.35
CA GLN A 228 2.32 10.53 0.18
C GLN A 228 1.98 11.51 -0.94
N LYS A 229 0.80 12.12 -0.84
CA LYS A 229 0.38 13.24 -1.67
C LYS A 229 0.29 14.51 -0.83
N GLU A 230 0.87 15.59 -1.33
CA GLU A 230 0.83 16.92 -0.71
C GLU A 230 -0.62 17.43 -0.58
N ALA A 231 -0.96 18.00 0.58
CA ALA A 231 -2.25 18.60 0.82
C ALA A 231 -2.59 19.67 -0.25
N PRO A 232 -3.78 19.60 -0.90
CA PRO A 232 -4.18 20.52 -1.96
C PRO A 232 -4.13 22.01 -1.57
N GLU A 233 -4.27 22.30 -0.28
CA GLU A 233 -4.24 23.61 0.33
C GLU A 233 -2.90 24.32 0.07
N PHE A 234 -1.79 23.58 0.04
CA PHE A 234 -0.47 24.18 -0.24
C PHE A 234 -0.35 24.67 -1.67
N LYS A 235 -0.89 23.94 -2.66
CA LYS A 235 -0.91 24.40 -4.05
C LYS A 235 -1.76 25.67 -4.22
N LYS A 236 -2.92 25.72 -3.56
CA LYS A 236 -3.79 26.92 -3.56
C LYS A 236 -3.08 28.13 -2.94
N ASN A 237 -2.38 27.93 -1.82
CA ASN A 237 -1.66 29.01 -1.14
C ASN A 237 -0.48 29.52 -1.97
N ARG A 238 0.31 28.65 -2.60
CA ARG A 238 1.39 29.05 -3.52
C ARG A 238 0.86 29.85 -4.71
N ALA A 239 -0.23 29.40 -5.33
CA ALA A 239 -0.86 30.12 -6.43
C ALA A 239 -1.35 31.51 -6.01
N LYS A 240 -1.95 31.63 -4.81
CA LYS A 240 -2.39 32.92 -4.26
C LYS A 240 -1.21 33.86 -3.98
N GLN A 241 -0.13 33.35 -3.39
CA GLN A 241 1.10 34.12 -3.14
C GLN A 241 1.72 34.64 -4.44
N MET A 242 1.87 33.78 -5.45
CA MET A 242 2.40 34.20 -6.76
C MET A 242 1.52 35.27 -7.41
N PHE A 243 0.19 35.14 -7.33
CA PHE A 243 -0.72 36.16 -7.85
C PHE A 243 -0.54 37.50 -7.11
N GLN A 244 -0.41 37.46 -5.79
CA GLN A 244 -0.23 38.66 -4.97
C GLN A 244 1.12 39.35 -5.26
N GLU A 245 2.20 38.59 -5.42
CA GLU A 245 3.51 39.13 -5.82
C GLU A 245 3.49 39.77 -7.22
N LEU A 246 2.66 39.28 -8.13
CA LEU A 246 2.48 39.87 -9.46
C LEU A 246 1.66 41.16 -9.39
N THR A 247 0.61 41.20 -8.57
CA THR A 247 -0.21 42.42 -8.39
C THR A 247 0.53 43.51 -7.63
N ASP A 248 1.38 43.18 -6.66
CA ASP A 248 2.15 44.16 -5.88
C ASP A 248 3.31 44.78 -6.69
N LYS A 249 3.63 44.21 -7.86
CA LYS A 249 4.66 44.72 -8.80
C LYS A 249 4.09 45.56 -9.96
N LEU A 250 2.77 45.73 -10.02
CA LEU A 250 2.05 46.60 -10.98
C LEU A 250 1.72 47.94 -10.34
#